data_AF-A0A1Y6FZ13-F1
#
_entry.id   AF-A0A1Y6FZ13-F1
#
_cell.length_a   1.000
_cell.length_b   1.000
_cell.length_c   1.000
_cell.angle_alpha   90.00
_cell.angle_beta   90.00
_cell.angle_gamma   90.00
#
_symmetry.space_group_name_H-M   'P 1'
#
loop_
_entity.id
_entity.type
_entity.pdbx_description
1 polymer ?
#
loop_
_entity_poly.entity_id
_entity_poly.type
_entity_poly.pdbx_seq_one_letter_code
_entity_poly.pdbx_strand_id
1 'polypeptide(L)' 'MGNETYIKNTPMLLLFALIFIVIFGFWLRKRIHSFDFKNRSKLFFLLDNYELIGGVLIGIGLLLIVIFL' A
#
# COMPACT_ATOMS: atom_id res chain seq x y z
N MET A 1 20.68 26.67 8.30
CA MET A 1 20.19 25.44 8.97
C MET A 1 19.00 24.93 8.17
N GLY A 2 19.12 23.85 7.40
CA GLY A 2 17.93 23.33 6.71
C GLY A 2 18.10 22.58 5.40
N ASN A 3 19.15 21.76 5.21
CA ASN A 3 19.23 20.90 4.02
C ASN A 3 19.77 19.48 4.27
N GLU A 4 20.21 19.17 5.49
CA GLU A 4 20.84 17.88 5.80
C GLU A 4 19.84 16.81 6.28
N THR A 5 18.69 17.23 6.83
CA THR A 5 17.69 16.31 7.37
C THR A 5 16.87 15.63 6.28
N TYR A 6 16.66 16.30 5.14
CA TYR A 6 15.79 15.83 4.06
C TYR A 6 16.33 14.55 3.40
N ILE A 7 17.64 14.51 3.11
CA ILE A 7 18.31 13.38 2.44
C ILE A 7 18.51 12.18 3.39
N LYS A 8 18.56 12.42 4.71
CA LYS A 8 18.88 11.37 5.68
C LYS A 8 17.70 10.43 5.96
N ASN A 9 16.47 10.93 5.82
CA ASN A 9 15.24 10.16 6.07
C ASN A 9 14.60 9.57 4.80
N THR A 10 14.92 10.09 3.61
CA THR A 10 14.42 9.59 2.31
C THR A 10 14.72 8.11 2.06
N PRO A 11 15.93 7.59 2.35
CA PRO A 11 16.26 6.18 2.12
C PRO A 11 15.43 5.23 2.98
N MET A 12 15.12 5.64 4.21
CA MET A 12 14.35 4.82 5.14
C MET A 12 12.87 4.79 4.77
N LEU A 13 12.34 5.91 4.25
CA LEU A 13 10.99 5.99 3.68
C LEU A 13 10.85 5.12 2.42
N LEU A 14 11.84 5.15 1.53
CA LEU A 14 11.88 4.28 0.35
C LEU A 14 11.97 2.79 0.72
N LEU A 15 12.81 2.44 1.69
CA LEU A 15 12.94 1.07 2.18
C LEU A 15 11.62 0.58 2.80
N PHE A 16 10.98 1.43 3.62
CA PHE A 16 9.68 1.12 4.21
C PHE A 16 8.60 0.95 3.14
N ALA A 17 8.54 1.84 2.15
CA ALA A 17 7.61 1.72 1.02
C ALA A 17 7.84 0.42 0.23
N LEU A 18 9.09 0.04 0.00
CA LEU A 18 9.44 -1.20 -0.70
C LEU A 18 8.94 -2.44 0.08
N ILE A 19 9.23 -2.51 1.38
CA ILE A 19 8.79 -3.60 2.27
C ILE A 19 7.26 -3.67 2.28
N PHE A 20 6.60 -2.51 2.41
CA PHE A 20 5.14 -2.41 2.41
C PHE A 20 4.55 -2.96 1.11
N ILE A 21 5.07 -2.55 -0.05
CA ILE A 21 4.59 -3.02 -1.36
C ILE A 21 4.76 -4.53 -1.51
N VAL A 22 5.88 -5.11 -1.07
CA VAL A 22 6.13 -6.56 -1.17
C VAL A 22 5.14 -7.35 -0.32
N ILE A 23 4.98 -6.97 0.95
CA ILE A 23 4.08 -7.66 1.89
C ILE A 23 2.63 -7.50 1.42
N PHE A 24 2.23 -6.28 1.08
CA PHE A 24 0.88 -5.99 0.63
C PHE A 24 0.55 -6.69 -0.69
N GLY A 25 1.49 -6.68 -1.66
CA GLY A 25 1.33 -7.35 -2.95
C GLY A 25 1.19 -8.87 -2.82
N PHE A 26 1.99 -9.50 -1.94
CA PHE A 26 1.87 -10.94 -1.67
C PHE A 26 0.52 -11.30 -1.05
N TRP A 27 0.09 -10.50 -0.06
CA TRP A 27 -1.18 -10.68 0.62
C TRP A 27 -2.39 -10.46 -0.32
N LEU A 28 -2.33 -9.42 -1.16
CA LEU A 28 -3.32 -9.12 -2.20
C LEU A 28 -3.44 -10.27 -3.20
N ARG A 29 -2.31 -10.81 -3.68
CA ARG A 29 -2.29 -11.96 -4.61
C ARG A 29 -3.01 -13.17 -4.03
N LYS A 30 -2.79 -13.46 -2.74
CA LYS A 30 -3.47 -14.57 -2.05
C LYS A 30 -4.99 -14.36 -1.99
N ARG A 31 -5.44 -13.13 -1.72
CA ARG A 31 -6.88 -12.80 -1.66
C ARG A 31 -7.56 -12.83 -3.03
N ILE A 32 -6.90 -12.31 -4.07
CA ILE A 32 -7.40 -12.37 -5.46
C ILE A 32 -7.56 -13.84 -5.91
N HIS A 33 -6.56 -14.69 -5.65
CA HIS A 33 -6.65 -16.10 -6.04
C HIS A 33 -7.75 -16.86 -5.30
N SER A 34 -8.08 -16.46 -4.07
CA SER A 34 -9.13 -17.08 -3.28
C SER A 34 -10.54 -16.55 -3.59
N PHE A 35 -10.67 -15.49 -4.40
CA PHE A 35 -11.96 -14.84 -4.61
C PHE A 35 -12.63 -15.28 -5.91
N ASP A 36 -13.90 -15.68 -5.82
CA ASP A 36 -14.71 -16.07 -6.97
C ASP A 36 -15.25 -14.86 -7.73
N PHE A 37 -14.42 -14.31 -8.62
CA PHE A 37 -14.79 -13.21 -9.53
C PHE A 37 -15.81 -13.61 -10.59
N LYS A 38 -16.14 -14.90 -10.74
CA LYS A 38 -17.11 -15.37 -11.74
C LYS A 38 -18.55 -15.17 -11.26
N ASN A 39 -18.79 -15.30 -9.96
CA ASN A 39 -20.11 -15.14 -9.35
C ASN A 39 -20.28 -13.84 -8.55
N ARG A 40 -19.20 -13.13 -8.22
CA ARG A 40 -19.27 -11.88 -7.43
C ARG A 40 -18.64 -10.71 -8.17
N SER A 41 -19.23 -9.52 -8.01
CA SER A 41 -18.74 -8.29 -8.65
C SER A 41 -17.42 -7.81 -8.03
N LYS A 42 -16.58 -7.13 -8.82
CA LYS A 42 -15.30 -6.56 -8.36
C LYS A 42 -15.48 -5.50 -7.26
N LEU A 43 -16.61 -4.79 -7.26
CA LEU A 43 -16.97 -3.86 -6.19
C LEU A 43 -17.23 -4.62 -4.88
N PHE A 44 -17.89 -5.77 -4.96
CA PHE A 44 -18.09 -6.63 -3.80
C PHE A 44 -16.77 -7.17 -3.26
N PHE A 45 -15.80 -7.50 -4.13
CA PHE A 45 -14.45 -7.87 -3.68
C PHE A 45 -13.81 -6.77 -2.84
N LEU A 46 -13.89 -5.51 -3.26
CA LEU A 46 -13.33 -4.39 -2.51
C LEU A 46 -14.03 -4.19 -1.17
N LEU A 47 -15.36 -4.24 -1.14
CA LEU A 47 -16.16 -4.02 0.09
C LEU A 47 -16.03 -5.17 1.10
N ASP A 48 -15.96 -6.42 0.61
CA ASP A 48 -15.82 -7.63 1.44
C ASP A 48 -14.38 -7.79 1.97
N ASN A 49 -13.43 -7.06 1.38
CA ASN A 49 -12.02 -7.07 1.79
C ASN A 49 -11.61 -5.67 2.28
N TYR A 50 -12.19 -5.22 3.40
CA TYR A 50 -11.85 -3.94 4.05
C TYR A 50 -10.36 -3.79 4.35
N GLU A 51 -9.66 -4.90 4.60
CA GLU A 51 -8.21 -4.95 4.79
C GLU A 51 -7.45 -4.46 3.53
N LEU A 52 -8.02 -4.65 2.34
CA LEU A 52 -7.49 -4.24 1.04
C LEU A 52 -7.69 -2.74 0.84
N ILE A 53 -8.85 -2.21 1.22
CA ILE A 53 -9.12 -0.77 1.28
C ILE A 53 -8.18 -0.10 2.28
N GLY A 54 -8.00 -0.68 3.46
CA GLY A 54 -7.08 -0.19 4.49
C GLY A 54 -5.64 -0.11 3.98
N GLY A 55 -5.15 -1.16 3.31
CA GLY A 55 -3.80 -1.13 2.73
C GLY A 55 -3.64 -0.15 1.57
N VAL A 56 -4.68 0.04 0.73
CA VAL A 56 -4.67 1.09 -0.31
C VAL A 56 -4.60 2.48 0.33
N LEU A 57 -5.38 2.74 1.38
CA LEU A 57 -5.35 4.01 2.11
C LEU A 57 -3.98 4.28 2.76
N ILE A 58 -3.37 3.26 3.37
CA ILE A 58 -2.00 3.35 3.92
C ILE A 58 -1.00 3.66 2.80
N GLY A 59 -1.10 2.97 1.65
CA GLY A 59 -0.24 3.23 0.50
C GLY A 59 -0.35 4.64 -0.05
N ILE A 60 -1.57 5.17 -0.15
CA ILE A 60 -1.82 6.57 -0.55
C ILE A 60 -1.23 7.53 0.49
N GLY A 61 -1.42 7.27 1.78
CA GLY A 61 -0.84 8.08 2.85
C GLY A 61 0.70 8.13 2.78
N LEU A 62 1.35 6.99 2.52
CA LEU A 62 2.79 6.92 2.35
C LEU A 62 3.26 7.69 1.11
N LEU A 63 2.54 7.60 -0.01
CA LEU A 63 2.84 8.38 -1.21
C LEU A 63 2.75 9.89 -0.95
N LEU A 64 1.73 10.34 -0.22
CA LEU A 64 1.59 11.74 0.17
C LEU A 64 2.75 12.19 1.07
N ILE A 65 3.16 11.36 2.04
CA ILE A 65 4.33 11.67 2.86
C ILE A 65 5.59 11.79 2.00
N VAL A 66 5.82 10.90 1.03
CA VAL A 66 6.99 10.99 0.14
C VAL A 66 6.96 12.23 -0.76
N ILE A 67 5.78 12.69 -1.20
CA ILE A 67 5.65 13.84 -2.12
C ILE A 67 5.74 15.18 -1.40
N PHE A 68 5.18 15.28 -0.19
CA PHE A 68 5.04 16.54 0.55
C PHE A 68 6.08 16.73 1.67
N LEU A 69 6.84 15.69 2.02
CA LEU A 69 7.88 15.70 3.05
C LEU A 69 9.28 15.53 2.46
#